data_AF-A0A9X4MRR9-F1
#
_entry.id   AF-A0A9X4MRR9-F1
#
_cell.length_a   1.000
_cell.length_b   1.000
_cell.length_c   1.000
_cell.angle_alpha   90.00
_cell.angle_beta   90.00
_cell.angle_gamma   90.00
#
_symmetry.space_group_name_H-M   'P 1'
#
loop_
_entity.id
_entity.type
_entity.pdbx_description
1 polymer ?
#
loop_
_entity_poly.entity_id
_entity_poly.type
_entity_poly.pdbx_seq_one_letter_code
_entity_poly.pdbx_strand_id
1 'polypeptide(L)'
;MVTLEVAATFSLLGVFVGMLTHQLPLNLFFLATMGIGFGASGPKFNAKFVNSMPEEQLGTIGGGVSTYFMSGQALFRLVVSGLVLLLSVDQISWIFLSASGFLALYVIYWLIRNQKTPQNQSV
;
A
#
# COMPACT_ATOMS: atom_id res chain seq x y z
N MET A 1 8.80 -8.35 6.81
CA MET A 1 8.47 -7.25 5.88
C MET A 1 7.08 -7.48 5.32
N VAL A 2 6.91 -8.59 4.60
CA VAL A 2 5.67 -9.07 3.98
C VAL A 2 4.43 -9.03 4.88
N THR A 3 4.52 -9.46 6.14
CA THR A 3 3.32 -9.60 7.01
C THR A 3 2.62 -8.28 7.33
N LEU A 4 3.37 -7.19 7.54
CA LEU A 4 2.81 -5.86 7.80
C LEU A 4 2.21 -5.23 6.52
N GLU A 5 2.86 -5.43 5.38
CA GLU A 5 2.40 -4.92 4.09
C GLU A 5 1.14 -5.66 3.60
N VAL A 6 1.10 -6.98 3.83
CA VAL A 6 -0.09 -7.81 3.61
C VAL A 6 -1.24 -7.33 4.49
N ALA A 7 -1.00 -7.11 5.80
CA ALA A 7 -2.01 -6.58 6.71
C ALA A 7 -2.52 -5.20 6.26
N ALA A 8 -1.64 -4.29 5.85
CA ALA A 8 -2.01 -2.97 5.33
C ALA A 8 -2.87 -3.05 4.06
N THR A 9 -2.60 -4.03 3.19
CA THR A 9 -3.39 -4.29 1.97
C THR A 9 -4.81 -4.74 2.33
N PHE A 10 -4.96 -5.61 3.34
CA PHE A 10 -6.29 -5.99 3.85
C PHE A 10 -7.00 -4.85 4.58
N SER A 11 -6.28 -4.01 5.32
CA SER A 11 -6.84 -2.82 5.95
C SER A 11 -7.36 -1.83 4.91
N LEU A 12 -6.68 -1.66 3.77
CA LEU A 12 -7.14 -0.82 2.66
C LEU A 12 -8.50 -1.27 2.11
N LEU A 13 -8.70 -2.57 1.95
CA LEU A 13 -10.01 -3.14 1.60
C LEU A 13 -11.08 -2.78 2.64
N GLY A 14 -10.73 -2.93 3.92
CA GLY A 14 -11.63 -2.62 5.03
C GLY A 14 -12.07 -1.15 5.07
N VAL A 15 -11.19 -0.21 4.69
CA VAL A 15 -11.52 1.23 4.56
C VAL A 15 -12.65 1.45 3.55
N PHE A 16 -12.54 0.88 2.35
CA PHE A 16 -13.56 1.07 1.31
C PHE A 16 -14.87 0.33 1.62
N VAL A 17 -14.81 -0.83 2.28
CA VAL A 17 -16.01 -1.50 2.82
C VAL A 17 -16.68 -0.65 3.90
N GLY A 18 -15.90 -0.05 4.80
CA GLY A 18 -16.38 0.89 5.83
C GLY A 18 -17.07 2.11 5.23
N MET A 19 -16.53 2.65 4.13
CA MET A 19 -17.16 3.75 3.39
C MET A 19 -18.51 3.34 2.78
N LEU A 20 -18.60 2.19 2.08
CA LEU A 20 -19.86 1.73 1.46
C LEU A 20 -20.94 1.38 2.48
N THR A 21 -20.55 0.82 3.63
CA THR A 21 -21.49 0.47 4.72
C THR A 21 -21.90 1.68 5.56
N HIS A 22 -21.33 2.86 5.30
CA HIS A 22 -21.56 4.10 6.05
C HIS A 22 -21.27 3.96 7.56
N GLN A 23 -20.43 2.99 7.95
CA GLN A 23 -20.06 2.72 9.34
C GLN A 23 -18.75 3.45 9.70
N LEU A 24 -18.88 4.65 10.29
CA LEU A 24 -17.72 5.47 10.69
C LEU A 24 -16.72 4.73 11.60
N PRO A 25 -17.14 3.97 12.65
CA PRO A 25 -16.19 3.31 13.54
C PRO A 25 -15.34 2.25 12.83
N LEU A 26 -15.96 1.51 11.90
CA LEU A 26 -15.29 0.50 11.10
C LEU A 26 -14.23 1.14 10.20
N ASN A 27 -14.58 2.25 9.56
CA ASN A 27 -13.67 2.98 8.70
C ASN A 27 -12.46 3.51 9.48
N LEU A 28 -12.68 4.11 10.65
CA LEU A 28 -11.60 4.61 11.52
C LEU A 28 -10.66 3.50 12.00
N PHE A 29 -11.21 2.33 12.37
CA PHE A 29 -10.41 1.18 12.78
C PHE A 29 -9.47 0.71 11.65
N PHE A 30 -10.00 0.57 10.44
CA PHE A 30 -9.18 0.16 9.29
C PHE A 30 -8.18 1.24 8.86
N LEU A 31 -8.55 2.52 8.96
CA LEU A 31 -7.63 3.62 8.71
C LEU A 31 -6.45 3.61 9.70
N ALA A 32 -6.71 3.34 10.98
CA ALA A 32 -5.68 3.26 12.01
C ALA A 32 -4.71 2.09 11.75
N THR A 33 -5.23 0.90 11.48
CA THR A 33 -4.40 -0.29 11.18
C THR A 33 -3.60 -0.11 9.89
N MET A 34 -4.19 0.50 8.86
CA MET A 34 -3.50 0.89 7.63
C MET A 34 -2.37 1.88 7.93
N GLY A 35 -2.64 2.92 8.72
CA GLY A 35 -1.65 3.92 9.13
C GLY A 35 -0.44 3.33 9.83
N ILE A 36 -0.65 2.33 10.70
CA ILE A 36 0.45 1.59 11.35
C ILE A 36 1.29 0.84 10.31
N GLY A 37 0.66 0.16 9.36
CA GLY A 37 1.35 -0.57 8.29
C GLY A 37 2.21 0.34 7.41
N PHE A 38 1.65 1.44 6.92
CA PHE A 38 2.40 2.42 6.11
C PHE A 38 3.47 3.14 6.93
N GLY A 39 3.16 3.55 8.16
CA GLY A 39 4.08 4.22 9.07
C GLY A 39 5.30 3.36 9.41
N ALA A 40 5.12 2.05 9.53
CA ALA A 40 6.22 1.11 9.75
C ALA A 40 7.03 0.80 8.46
N SER A 41 6.41 0.89 7.29
CA SER A 41 7.04 0.52 6.01
C SER A 41 8.03 1.59 5.53
N GLY A 42 7.71 2.88 5.71
CA GLY A 42 8.56 4.00 5.29
C GLY A 42 9.99 3.97 5.86
N PRO A 43 10.17 3.99 7.20
CA PRO A 43 11.49 3.93 7.82
C PRO A 43 12.28 2.66 7.47
N LYS A 44 11.59 1.52 7.31
CA LYS A 44 12.22 0.24 6.92
C LYS A 44 12.71 0.27 5.48
N PHE A 45 11.92 0.83 4.57
CA PHE A 45 12.35 1.05 3.19
C PHE A 45 13.58 1.95 3.15
N ASN A 46 13.56 3.07 3.87
CA ASN A 46 14.70 3.99 3.93
C ASN A 46 15.97 3.32 4.49
N ALA A 47 15.85 2.57 5.59
CA ALA A 47 16.98 1.85 6.18
C ALA A 47 17.54 0.79 5.21
N LYS A 48 16.67 0.02 4.53
CA LYS A 48 17.12 -0.96 3.54
C LYS A 48 17.79 -0.28 2.35
N PHE A 49 17.21 0.82 1.86
CA PHE A 49 17.72 1.59 0.74
C PHE A 49 19.15 2.08 1.03
N VAL A 50 19.35 2.75 2.18
CA VAL A 50 20.66 3.26 2.60
C VAL A 50 21.69 2.14 2.79
N ASN A 51 21.30 1.00 3.37
CA ASN A 51 22.22 -0.13 3.58
C ASN A 51 22.57 -0.89 2.28
N SER A 52 21.79 -0.75 1.21
CA SER A 52 21.94 -1.54 -0.02
C SER A 52 22.64 -0.80 -1.16
N MET A 53 22.79 0.51 -1.04
CA MET A 53 23.28 1.38 -2.12
C MET A 53 24.70 1.91 -1.79
N PRO A 54 25.56 2.10 -2.80
CA PRO A 54 26.88 2.71 -2.61
C PRO A 54 26.75 4.15 -2.08
N GLU A 55 27.56 4.53 -1.09
CA GLU A 55 27.45 5.84 -0.42
C GLU A 55 27.51 7.03 -1.38
N GLU A 56 28.38 6.95 -2.39
CA GLU A 56 28.57 7.99 -3.40
C GLU A 56 27.32 8.26 -4.25
N GLN A 57 26.43 7.26 -4.39
CA GLN A 57 25.22 7.36 -5.20
C GLN A 57 23.95 7.54 -4.36
N LEU A 58 24.04 7.46 -3.03
CA LEU A 58 22.90 7.60 -2.13
C LEU A 58 22.17 8.93 -2.30
N GLY A 59 22.91 10.03 -2.50
CA GLY A 59 22.34 11.36 -2.69
C GLY A 59 21.52 11.46 -3.98
N THR A 60 22.09 11.02 -5.10
CA THR A 60 21.43 11.11 -6.41
C THR A 60 20.30 10.10 -6.58
N ILE A 61 20.52 8.83 -6.21
CA ILE A 61 19.50 7.78 -6.29
C ILE A 61 18.41 8.03 -5.25
N GLY A 62 18.77 8.42 -4.02
CA GLY A 62 17.81 8.77 -2.97
C GLY A 62 16.94 9.96 -3.37
N GLY A 63 17.54 10.99 -3.98
CA GLY A 63 16.81 12.10 -4.58
C GLY A 63 15.82 11.62 -5.65
N GLY A 64 16.28 10.80 -6.61
CA GLY A 64 15.42 10.25 -7.66
C GLY A 64 14.26 9.40 -7.14
N VAL A 65 14.51 8.54 -6.16
CA VAL A 65 13.49 7.71 -5.51
C VAL A 65 12.45 8.57 -4.79
N SER A 66 12.90 9.59 -4.05
CA SER A 66 12.00 10.54 -3.38
C SER A 66 11.13 11.30 -4.38
N THR A 67 11.73 11.84 -5.46
CA THR A 67 11.00 12.53 -6.53
C THR A 67 9.99 11.60 -7.19
N TYR A 68 10.33 10.33 -7.43
CA TYR A 68 9.39 9.34 -7.98
C TYR A 68 8.18 9.13 -7.06
N PHE A 69 8.40 8.91 -5.76
CA PHE A 69 7.29 8.73 -4.81
C PHE A 69 6.44 10.00 -4.65
N MET A 70 7.07 11.18 -4.58
CA MET A 70 6.36 12.45 -4.44
C MET A 70 5.56 12.81 -5.68
N SER A 71 6.13 12.62 -6.88
CA SER A 71 5.44 12.87 -8.14
C SER A 71 4.28 11.89 -8.33
N GLY A 72 4.46 10.59 -8.03
CA GLY A 72 3.39 9.62 -8.03
C GLY A 72 2.25 10.01 -7.10
N GLN A 73 2.55 10.39 -5.86
CA GLN A 73 1.54 10.87 -4.91
C GLN A 73 0.81 12.12 -5.42
N ALA A 74 1.54 13.09 -5.97
CA ALA A 74 0.95 14.31 -6.52
C ALA A 74 0.01 14.01 -7.70
N LEU A 75 0.43 13.14 -8.62
CA LEU A 75 -0.36 12.71 -9.77
C LEU A 75 -1.64 11.99 -9.33
N PHE A 76 -1.55 11.01 -8.42
CA PHE A 76 -2.73 10.31 -7.93
C PHE A 76 -3.67 11.22 -7.14
N ARG A 77 -3.15 12.16 -6.35
CA ARG A 77 -3.98 13.18 -5.69
C ARG A 77 -4.71 14.05 -6.69
N LEU A 78 -4.06 14.46 -7.77
CA LEU A 78 -4.68 15.26 -8.83
C LEU A 78 -5.78 14.47 -9.56
N VAL A 79 -5.52 13.21 -9.90
CA VAL A 79 -6.50 12.31 -10.53
C VAL A 79 -7.72 12.12 -9.62
N VAL A 80 -7.49 11.77 -8.34
CA VAL A 80 -8.57 11.57 -7.37
C VAL A 80 -9.35 12.86 -7.12
N SER A 81 -8.66 14.00 -7.03
CA SER A 81 -9.32 15.31 -6.90
C SER A 81 -10.26 15.60 -8.07
N GLY A 82 -9.89 15.23 -9.30
CA GLY A 82 -10.77 15.37 -10.46
C GLY A 82 -11.96 14.41 -10.42
N LEU A 83 -11.73 13.16 -10.00
CA LEU A 83 -12.78 12.14 -9.85
C LEU A 83 -13.88 12.55 -8.87
N VAL A 84 -13.51 13.18 -7.75
CA VAL A 84 -14.46 13.64 -6.73
C VAL A 84 -15.42 14.73 -7.26
N LEU A 85 -15.05 15.47 -8.31
CA LEU A 85 -15.93 16.47 -8.93
C LEU A 85 -16.99 15.83 -9.85
N LEU A 86 -16.73 14.63 -10.35
CA LEU A 86 -17.56 13.97 -11.38
C LEU A 86 -18.39 12.81 -10.82
N LEU A 87 -17.87 12.11 -9.82
CA LEU A 87 -18.48 10.88 -9.27
C LEU A 87 -18.89 11.07 -7.82
N SER A 88 -19.95 10.36 -7.41
CA SER A 88 -20.33 10.28 -6.01
C SER A 88 -19.31 9.44 -5.20
N VAL A 89 -19.28 9.67 -3.88
CA VAL A 89 -18.40 8.93 -2.97
C VAL A 89 -18.60 7.42 -3.11
N ASP A 90 -19.84 6.95 -3.25
CA ASP A 90 -20.14 5.53 -3.43
C ASP A 90 -19.52 4.96 -4.72
N GLN A 91 -19.60 5.68 -5.84
CA GLN A 91 -19.02 5.25 -7.11
C GLN A 91 -17.49 5.18 -7.02
N ILE A 92 -16.87 6.16 -6.37
CA ILE A 92 -15.43 6.18 -6.12
C ILE A 92 -15.04 5.00 -5.23
N SER A 93 -15.77 4.76 -4.14
CA SER A 93 -15.55 3.63 -3.25
C SER A 93 -15.67 2.29 -3.98
N TRP A 94 -16.61 2.11 -4.91
CA TRP A 94 -16.70 0.90 -5.73
C TRP A 94 -15.48 0.68 -6.64
N ILE A 95 -15.00 1.73 -7.28
CA ILE A 95 -13.80 1.67 -8.14
C ILE A 95 -12.58 1.28 -7.31
N PHE A 96 -12.35 1.96 -6.20
CA PHE A 96 -11.19 1.69 -5.34
C PHE A 96 -11.31 0.37 -4.57
N LEU A 97 -12.52 -0.07 -4.22
CA LEU A 97 -12.76 -1.39 -3.66
C LEU A 97 -12.40 -2.48 -4.66
N SER A 98 -12.79 -2.31 -5.93
CA SER A 98 -12.43 -3.27 -6.99
C SER A 98 -10.92 -3.33 -7.19
N ALA A 99 -10.26 -2.17 -7.28
CA ALA A 99 -8.80 -2.09 -7.43
C ALA A 99 -8.05 -2.71 -6.24
N SER A 100 -8.47 -2.42 -5.00
CA SER A 100 -7.89 -3.01 -3.80
C SER A 100 -8.23 -4.50 -3.66
N GLY A 101 -9.39 -4.94 -4.15
CA GLY A 101 -9.77 -6.35 -4.25
C GLY A 101 -8.85 -7.14 -5.17
N PHE A 102 -8.57 -6.64 -6.38
CA PHE A 102 -7.59 -7.24 -7.28
C PHE A 102 -6.20 -7.32 -6.65
N LEU A 103 -5.78 -6.25 -5.97
CA LEU A 103 -4.50 -6.23 -5.25
C LEU A 103 -4.46 -7.29 -4.14
N ALA A 104 -5.52 -7.40 -3.34
CA ALA A 104 -5.60 -8.38 -2.27
C ALA A 104 -5.61 -9.81 -2.80
N LEU A 105 -6.33 -10.09 -3.90
CA LEU A 105 -6.30 -11.39 -4.57
C LEU A 105 -4.90 -11.73 -5.07
N TYR A 106 -4.21 -10.78 -5.67
CA TYR A 106 -2.82 -10.96 -6.10
C TYR A 106 -1.90 -11.26 -4.91
N VAL A 107 -2.06 -10.54 -3.80
CA VAL A 107 -1.29 -10.76 -2.57
C VAL A 107 -1.57 -12.14 -1.97
N ILE A 108 -2.82 -12.59 -1.93
CA ILE A 108 -3.20 -13.93 -1.49
C ILE A 108 -2.56 -15.00 -2.39
N TYR A 109 -2.67 -14.84 -3.71
CA TYR A 109 -2.06 -15.75 -4.68
C TYR A 109 -0.55 -15.86 -4.48
N TRP A 110 0.12 -14.72 -4.31
CA TRP A 110 1.55 -14.66 -4.05
C TRP A 110 1.92 -15.32 -2.71
N LEU A 111 1.12 -15.12 -1.67
CA LEU A 111 1.35 -15.71 -0.35
C LEU A 111 1.22 -17.24 -0.38
N ILE A 112 0.19 -17.76 -1.05
CA ILE A 112 -0.01 -19.20 -1.26
C ILE A 112 1.14 -19.79 -2.07
N ARG A 113 1.59 -19.11 -3.13
CA ARG A 113 2.72 -19.56 -3.96
C ARG A 113 4.00 -19.65 -3.14
N ASN A 114 4.30 -18.66 -2.29
CA ASN A 114 5.53 -18.62 -1.53
C ASN A 114 5.56 -19.56 -0.31
N GLN A 115 4.40 -19.95 0.22
CA GLN A 115 4.33 -21.01 1.24
C GLN A 115 4.59 -22.41 0.66
N LYS A 116 4.35 -22.61 -0.64
CA LYS A 116 4.55 -23.91 -1.31
C LYS A 116 5.99 -24.21 -1.70
N THR A 117 6.92 -23.27 -1.55
CA THR A 117 8.35 -23.52 -1.73
C THR A 117 8.88 -24.05 -0.39
N PRO A 118 9.12 -25.36 -0.22
CA PRO A 118 9.68 -25.86 1.02
C PRO A 118 11.08 -25.25 1.17
N GLN A 119 11.39 -24.86 2.39
CA GLN A 119 12.72 -24.52 2.88
C GLN A 119 13.61 -25.77 2.84
N ASN A 120 13.91 -26.29 1.64
CA ASN A 120 14.94 -27.30 1.42
C ASN A 120 16.17 -26.60 0.85
N GLN A 121 16.87 -25.88 1.72
CA GLN A 121 18.31 -25.75 1.61
C GLN A 121 18.90 -26.35 2.88
N SER A 122 19.14 -27.65 2.72
CA SER A 122 20.02 -28.55 3.45
C SER A 122 21.34 -27.90 3.92
N VAL A 123 21.66 -28.21 5.18
CA VAL A 123 23.00 -28.39 5.82
C VAL A 123 23.94 -27.19 5.81
#